data_AF-A0AAE3EAV7-F1
#
_entry.id   AF-A0AAE3EAV7-F1
#
_cell.length_a   1.000
_cell.length_b   1.000
_cell.length_c   1.000
_cell.angle_alpha   90.00
_cell.angle_beta   90.00
_cell.angle_gamma   90.00
#
_symmetry.space_group_name_H-M   'P 1'
#
loop_
_entity.id
_entity.type
_entity.pdbx_description
1 polymer ?
#
loop_
_entity_poly.entity_id
_entity_poly.type
_entity_poly.pdbx_seq_one_letter_code
_entity_poly.pdbx_strand_id
1 'polypeptide(L)'
;MNSRLPAIENALQNIQAACEKRLSKLYPAGIPEDINSRYQQELSYLKKSPLIDDFEIFRRLCLEAEKSSNLIHARGTIPGSFLCFLLGNNSLNPLPVHYYCPDCGHYEKVMTHLFGIDLPPKKCPFCGREILADGFNVSAECAWPITYNRASGIECMVNSEFFPFAKKVLQNLYPDSEIVPWGRSYANAGDSTLLNIRQGGYVILPPGNTIQDFQDMISYLESGDICFYDSLLEIYQLPVKPVLLSISDHLDNLIQLQRATGVYVNEINNRELRTITCNTLCKATIHSKKMLSLFYTINPKTYKDLISVSPCCHSTFIFNIPDESRSIDMEEFEKMLSSESFKKYPCFTREDFFDYMIEAGVERSIARNTYDQIRKGYAVSNNKHQAQLFSLPFPEELKEVAANYEYLFPRMVCALEIQTLARLTYYAQIDHRAFTRIFLSKKHS
;
A
#
# COMPACT_ATOMS: atom_id res chain seq x y z
N MET A 1 -16.80 -9.02 -32.45
CA MET A 1 -16.67 -9.99 -31.35
C MET A 1 -16.87 -9.23 -30.05
N ASN A 2 -17.98 -9.46 -29.36
CA ASN A 2 -18.42 -8.72 -28.15
C ASN A 2 -18.54 -9.68 -26.95
N SER A 3 -17.54 -10.53 -26.71
CA SER A 3 -17.48 -11.29 -25.46
C SER A 3 -16.95 -10.36 -24.37
N ARG A 4 -17.79 -10.05 -23.38
CA ARG A 4 -17.32 -9.45 -22.12
C ARG A 4 -16.85 -10.58 -21.21
N LEU A 5 -15.87 -10.30 -20.36
CA LEU A 5 -15.49 -11.24 -19.30
C LEU A 5 -16.69 -11.52 -18.39
N PRO A 6 -16.96 -12.80 -18.06
CA PRO A 6 -18.01 -13.13 -17.10
C PRO A 6 -17.62 -12.62 -15.71
N ALA A 7 -18.62 -12.22 -14.93
CA ALA A 7 -18.40 -11.93 -13.51
C ALA A 7 -18.02 -13.21 -12.75
N ILE A 8 -17.19 -13.09 -11.72
CA ILE A 8 -16.81 -14.25 -10.91
C ILE A 8 -18.03 -14.72 -10.09
N GLU A 9 -18.39 -15.99 -10.23
CA GLU A 9 -19.54 -16.56 -9.53
C GLU A 9 -19.36 -16.48 -8.00
N ASN A 10 -20.41 -16.03 -7.31
CA ASN A 10 -20.44 -15.90 -5.85
C ASN A 10 -19.32 -15.03 -5.24
N ALA A 11 -18.68 -14.15 -6.03
CA ALA A 11 -17.56 -13.33 -5.58
C ALA A 11 -17.86 -12.55 -4.28
N LEU A 12 -18.97 -11.82 -4.24
CA LEU A 12 -19.35 -11.05 -3.06
C LEU A 12 -19.58 -11.92 -1.83
N GLN A 13 -20.23 -13.08 -1.99
CA GLN A 13 -20.48 -14.04 -0.92
C GLN A 13 -19.17 -14.64 -0.40
N ASN A 14 -18.25 -14.98 -1.29
CA ASN A 14 -16.91 -15.49 -0.94
C ASN A 14 -16.09 -14.46 -0.16
N ILE A 15 -16.15 -13.20 -0.58
CA ILE A 15 -15.51 -12.07 0.11
C ILE A 15 -16.10 -11.89 1.52
N GLN A 16 -17.43 -11.88 1.65
CA GLN A 16 -18.12 -11.76 2.94
C GLN A 16 -17.71 -12.88 3.89
N ALA A 17 -17.83 -14.13 3.46
CA ALA A 17 -17.48 -15.29 4.26
C ALA A 17 -16.02 -15.29 4.72
N ALA A 18 -15.09 -14.87 3.85
CA ALA A 18 -13.68 -14.76 4.21
C ALA A 18 -13.43 -13.65 5.24
N CYS A 19 -14.06 -12.49 5.06
CA CYS A 19 -13.97 -11.39 6.02
C CYS A 19 -14.55 -11.76 7.39
N GLU A 20 -15.73 -12.38 7.45
CA GLU A 20 -16.38 -12.81 8.69
C GLU A 20 -15.54 -13.87 9.43
N LYS A 21 -14.96 -14.81 8.68
CA LYS A 21 -14.01 -15.79 9.22
C LYS A 21 -12.77 -15.11 9.82
N ARG A 22 -12.20 -14.13 9.11
CA ARG A 22 -11.02 -13.39 9.62
C ARG A 22 -11.37 -12.53 10.84
N LEU A 23 -12.51 -11.84 10.83
CA LEU A 23 -13.01 -11.06 11.96
C LEU A 23 -13.14 -11.92 13.21
N SER A 24 -13.76 -13.10 13.09
CA SER A 24 -13.92 -14.03 14.21
C SER A 24 -12.58 -14.51 14.77
N LYS A 25 -11.55 -14.66 13.90
CA LYS A 25 -10.19 -15.03 14.32
C LYS A 25 -9.46 -13.87 15.03
N LEU A 26 -9.61 -12.65 14.53
CA LEU A 26 -8.96 -11.45 15.10
C LEU A 26 -9.61 -11.01 16.43
N TYR A 27 -10.92 -11.21 16.56
CA TYR A 27 -11.71 -10.76 17.70
C TYR A 27 -12.43 -11.93 18.39
N PRO A 28 -11.70 -12.92 18.94
CA PRO A 28 -12.27 -14.16 19.46
C PRO A 28 -13.17 -13.97 20.68
N ALA A 29 -12.99 -12.90 21.45
CA ALA A 29 -13.83 -12.54 22.60
C ALA A 29 -15.00 -11.60 22.23
N GLY A 30 -15.30 -11.45 20.94
CA GLY A 30 -16.38 -10.61 20.42
C GLY A 30 -15.85 -9.44 19.60
N ILE A 31 -16.56 -9.12 18.51
CA ILE A 31 -16.24 -8.04 17.57
C ILE A 31 -16.81 -6.73 18.13
N PRO A 32 -15.98 -5.72 18.44
CA PRO A 32 -16.44 -4.41 18.90
C PRO A 32 -17.35 -3.71 17.87
N GLU A 33 -18.30 -2.90 18.35
CA GLU A 33 -19.27 -2.20 17.51
C GLU A 33 -18.60 -1.30 16.46
N ASP A 34 -17.60 -0.51 16.84
CA ASP A 34 -16.80 0.33 15.94
C ASP A 34 -16.22 -0.46 14.76
N ILE A 35 -15.75 -1.67 15.04
CA ILE A 35 -15.10 -2.54 14.06
C ILE A 35 -16.13 -3.17 13.13
N ASN A 36 -17.24 -3.65 13.69
CA ASN A 36 -18.35 -4.17 12.88
C ASN A 36 -18.97 -3.07 12.01
N SER A 37 -19.14 -1.86 12.54
CA SER A 37 -19.63 -0.70 11.80
C SER A 37 -18.73 -0.36 10.61
N ARG A 38 -17.40 -0.32 10.83
CA ARG A 38 -16.42 -0.13 9.75
C ARG A 38 -16.51 -1.23 8.69
N TYR A 39 -16.63 -2.49 9.10
CA TYR A 39 -16.80 -3.62 8.19
C TYR A 39 -18.07 -3.48 7.33
N GLN A 40 -19.21 -3.22 7.94
CA GLN A 40 -20.48 -3.06 7.23
C GLN A 40 -20.47 -1.85 6.30
N GLN A 41 -19.86 -0.74 6.72
CA GLN A 41 -19.68 0.45 5.90
C GLN A 41 -18.91 0.13 4.62
N GLU A 42 -17.72 -0.45 4.73
CA GLU A 42 -16.91 -0.77 3.55
C GLU A 42 -17.52 -1.88 2.69
N LEU A 43 -18.19 -2.87 3.30
CA LEU A 43 -18.93 -3.88 2.56
C LEU A 43 -20.06 -3.24 1.71
N SER A 44 -20.70 -2.19 2.23
CA SER A 44 -21.69 -1.43 1.46
C SER A 44 -21.10 -0.67 0.28
N TYR A 45 -19.83 -0.23 0.39
CA TYR A 45 -19.09 0.40 -0.71
C TYR A 45 -18.75 -0.63 -1.79
N LEU A 46 -18.27 -1.81 -1.39
CA LEU A 46 -17.97 -2.89 -2.31
C LEU A 46 -19.20 -3.33 -3.11
N LYS A 47 -20.36 -3.48 -2.44
CA LYS A 47 -21.64 -3.84 -3.09
C LYS A 47 -22.08 -2.89 -4.21
N LYS A 48 -21.63 -1.63 -4.16
CA LYS A 48 -21.95 -0.58 -5.14
C LYS A 48 -20.81 -0.31 -6.13
N SER A 49 -19.69 -1.02 -5.97
CA SER A 49 -18.46 -0.80 -6.72
C SER A 49 -18.32 -1.83 -7.85
N PRO A 50 -17.72 -1.47 -9.00
CA PRO A 50 -17.36 -2.45 -10.03
C PRO A 50 -16.19 -3.37 -9.61
N LEU A 51 -15.57 -3.14 -8.45
CA LEU A 51 -14.39 -3.85 -7.97
C LEU A 51 -14.67 -5.21 -7.31
N ILE A 52 -15.89 -5.73 -7.35
CA ILE A 52 -16.24 -7.00 -6.67
C ILE A 52 -15.30 -8.14 -7.12
N ASP A 53 -15.11 -8.29 -8.43
CA ASP A 53 -14.22 -9.30 -8.98
C ASP A 53 -12.74 -9.03 -8.62
N ASP A 54 -12.32 -7.76 -8.54
CA ASP A 54 -10.95 -7.39 -8.17
C ASP A 54 -10.65 -7.76 -6.71
N PHE A 55 -11.61 -7.58 -5.81
CA PHE A 55 -11.50 -8.04 -4.42
C PHE A 55 -11.47 -9.56 -4.31
N GLU A 56 -12.20 -10.28 -5.17
CA GLU A 56 -12.20 -11.75 -5.18
C GLU A 56 -10.87 -12.29 -5.76
N ILE A 57 -10.34 -11.68 -6.83
CA ILE A 57 -9.00 -11.97 -7.34
C ILE A 57 -7.97 -11.73 -6.24
N PHE A 58 -8.01 -10.56 -5.58
CA PHE A 58 -7.10 -10.23 -4.48
C PHE A 58 -7.15 -11.27 -3.36
N ARG A 59 -8.35 -11.63 -2.90
CA ARG A 59 -8.55 -12.67 -1.88
C ARG A 59 -7.93 -14.00 -2.29
N ARG A 60 -8.14 -14.44 -3.53
CA ARG A 60 -7.62 -15.70 -4.05
C ARG A 60 -6.10 -15.69 -4.19
N LEU A 61 -5.53 -14.57 -4.62
CA LEU A 61 -4.08 -14.37 -4.67
C LEU A 61 -3.48 -14.38 -3.25
N CYS A 62 -4.09 -13.70 -2.28
CA CYS A 62 -3.64 -13.73 -0.89
C CYS A 62 -3.68 -15.13 -0.27
N LEU A 63 -4.75 -15.89 -0.53
CA LEU A 63 -4.87 -17.27 -0.08
C LEU A 63 -3.78 -18.16 -0.69
N GLU A 64 -3.49 -18.00 -1.97
CA GLU A 64 -2.43 -18.76 -2.64
C GLU A 64 -1.04 -18.35 -2.14
N ALA A 65 -0.80 -17.06 -1.89
CA ALA A 65 0.44 -16.58 -1.31
C ALA A 65 0.67 -17.19 0.09
N GLU A 66 -0.35 -17.23 0.94
CA GLU A 66 -0.28 -17.89 2.25
C GLU A 66 0.06 -19.38 2.12
N LYS A 67 -0.64 -20.13 1.26
CA LYS A 67 -0.39 -21.56 1.04
C LYS A 67 1.00 -21.86 0.49
N SER A 68 1.48 -21.01 -0.41
CA SER A 68 2.79 -21.17 -1.06
C SER A 68 3.93 -20.52 -0.27
N SER A 69 3.66 -19.98 0.93
CA SER A 69 4.63 -19.24 1.75
C SER A 69 5.29 -18.05 1.02
N ASN A 70 4.55 -17.44 0.08
CA ASN A 70 4.94 -16.24 -0.67
C ASN A 70 4.36 -14.97 -0.03
N LEU A 71 4.86 -13.80 -0.47
CA LEU A 71 4.41 -12.51 0.02
C LEU A 71 3.65 -11.75 -1.05
N ILE A 72 2.55 -11.13 -0.63
CA ILE A 72 1.76 -10.22 -1.44
C ILE A 72 1.36 -9.02 -0.59
N HIS A 73 1.61 -7.81 -1.09
CA HIS A 73 1.16 -6.56 -0.47
C HIS A 73 0.30 -5.80 -1.47
N ALA A 74 -0.89 -5.36 -1.06
CA ALA A 74 -1.67 -4.45 -1.88
C ALA A 74 -0.96 -3.09 -1.96
N ARG A 75 -0.97 -2.45 -3.12
CA ARG A 75 -0.39 -1.12 -3.41
C ARG A 75 -1.47 -0.15 -3.87
N GLY A 76 -1.24 1.14 -3.70
CA GLY A 76 -2.17 2.21 -4.06
C GLY A 76 -2.98 2.71 -2.88
N THR A 77 -4.22 3.14 -3.12
CA THR A 77 -5.09 3.75 -2.10
C THR A 77 -6.01 2.73 -1.40
N ILE A 78 -6.49 1.76 -2.17
CA ILE A 78 -7.35 0.66 -1.71
C ILE A 78 -6.74 -0.17 -0.56
N PRO A 79 -5.40 -0.35 -0.41
CA PRO A 79 -4.83 -1.05 0.75
C PRO A 79 -5.23 -0.48 2.12
N GLY A 80 -5.66 0.79 2.18
CA GLY A 80 -6.26 1.38 3.39
C GLY A 80 -7.66 0.85 3.73
N SER A 81 -8.22 -0.05 2.91
CA SER A 81 -9.52 -0.68 3.11
C SER A 81 -9.45 -1.72 4.21
N PHE A 82 -10.43 -1.69 5.12
CA PHE A 82 -10.58 -2.73 6.13
C PHE A 82 -10.93 -4.08 5.51
N LEU A 83 -11.63 -4.11 4.37
CA LEU A 83 -11.84 -5.36 3.62
C LEU A 83 -10.52 -5.93 3.10
N CYS A 84 -9.62 -5.10 2.55
CA CYS A 84 -8.30 -5.58 2.15
C CYS A 84 -7.50 -6.14 3.33
N PHE A 85 -7.57 -5.52 4.50
CA PHE A 85 -6.97 -6.04 5.71
C PHE A 85 -7.54 -7.41 6.14
N LEU A 86 -8.86 -7.60 6.02
CA LEU A 86 -9.50 -8.86 6.37
C LEU A 86 -9.23 -9.98 5.36
N LEU A 87 -8.99 -9.65 4.09
CA LEU A 87 -8.72 -10.61 3.03
C LEU A 87 -7.21 -10.92 2.87
N GLY A 88 -6.35 -9.97 3.19
CA GLY A 88 -4.90 -10.05 3.00
C GLY A 88 -4.15 -10.53 4.24
N ASN A 89 -3.15 -11.40 4.04
CA ASN A 89 -2.39 -11.97 5.16
C ASN A 89 -1.30 -11.02 5.70
N ASN A 90 -0.75 -10.15 4.85
CA ASN A 90 0.32 -9.19 5.18
C ASN A 90 -0.13 -7.73 5.05
N SER A 91 -1.43 -7.49 5.19
CA SER A 91 -2.02 -6.16 5.16
C SER A 91 -1.99 -5.53 6.55
N LEU A 92 -1.85 -4.21 6.59
CA LEU A 92 -1.87 -3.43 7.82
C LEU A 92 -3.29 -3.05 8.19
N ASN A 93 -3.56 -2.96 9.50
CA ASN A 93 -4.89 -2.65 10.01
C ASN A 93 -5.21 -1.15 9.86
N PRO A 94 -6.15 -0.74 8.99
CA PRO A 94 -6.47 0.66 8.77
C PRO A 94 -7.33 1.28 9.86
N LEU A 95 -7.78 0.51 10.86
CA LEU A 95 -8.64 1.03 11.92
C LEU A 95 -7.97 2.17 12.69
N PRO A 96 -8.77 3.00 13.39
CA PRO A 96 -8.23 3.92 14.38
C PRO A 96 -7.31 3.20 15.35
N VAL A 97 -6.36 3.93 15.91
CA VAL A 97 -5.40 3.39 16.88
C VAL A 97 -6.18 2.90 18.10
N HIS A 98 -5.97 1.65 18.48
CA HIS A 98 -6.76 1.02 19.55
C HIS A 98 -5.98 -0.05 20.29
N TYR A 99 -6.49 -0.38 21.47
CA TYR A 99 -6.19 -1.62 22.17
C TYR A 99 -7.36 -2.59 22.09
N TYR A 100 -7.08 -3.89 21.95
CA TYR A 100 -8.06 -4.96 22.02
C TYR A 100 -7.55 -6.14 22.86
N CYS A 101 -8.37 -6.62 23.79
CA CYS A 101 -8.06 -7.79 24.61
C CYS A 101 -8.69 -9.04 24.00
N PRO A 102 -7.90 -10.00 23.50
CA PRO A 102 -8.44 -11.21 22.88
C PRO A 102 -9.13 -12.16 23.87
N ASP A 103 -8.94 -11.98 25.18
CA ASP A 103 -9.48 -12.87 26.19
C ASP A 103 -10.83 -12.45 26.75
N CYS A 104 -11.07 -11.13 26.90
CA CYS A 104 -12.32 -10.61 27.47
C CYS A 104 -13.05 -9.62 26.57
N GLY A 105 -12.50 -9.30 25.40
CA GLY A 105 -13.14 -8.45 24.41
C GLY A 105 -13.08 -6.95 24.72
N HIS A 106 -12.36 -6.54 25.77
CA HIS A 106 -12.18 -5.12 26.07
C HIS A 106 -11.51 -4.40 24.89
N TYR A 107 -12.18 -3.36 24.39
CA TYR A 107 -11.74 -2.52 23.29
C TYR A 107 -11.63 -1.07 23.76
N GLU A 108 -10.51 -0.42 23.44
CA GLU A 108 -10.23 0.96 23.80
C GLU A 108 -9.64 1.67 22.58
N LYS A 109 -10.42 2.57 21.98
CA LYS A 109 -9.94 3.48 20.94
C LYS A 109 -9.09 4.59 21.58
N VAL A 110 -7.91 4.84 21.04
CA VAL A 110 -6.93 5.79 21.57
C VAL A 110 -6.85 7.01 20.66
N MET A 111 -7.06 8.20 21.22
CA MET A 111 -6.92 9.47 20.49
C MET A 111 -5.47 9.92 20.54
N THR A 112 -4.76 9.69 19.44
CA THR A 112 -3.34 9.98 19.27
C THR A 112 -2.98 10.07 17.78
N HIS A 113 -1.89 10.76 17.46
CA HIS A 113 -1.28 10.74 16.13
C HIS A 113 -0.26 9.60 15.95
N LEU A 114 0.04 8.85 17.02
CA LEU A 114 0.87 7.64 16.96
C LEU A 114 0.15 6.51 16.20
N PHE A 115 0.85 5.41 15.89
CA PHE A 115 0.21 4.19 15.37
C PHE A 115 0.15 3.10 16.45
N GLY A 116 -0.67 2.06 16.24
CA GLY A 116 -0.80 0.96 17.19
C GLY A 116 0.52 0.27 17.54
N ILE A 117 1.46 0.21 16.60
CA ILE A 117 2.81 -0.31 16.85
C ILE A 117 3.61 0.56 17.84
N ASP A 118 3.32 1.87 17.94
CA ASP A 118 3.98 2.81 18.84
C ASP A 118 3.37 2.85 20.24
N LEU A 119 2.15 2.31 20.41
CA LEU A 119 1.47 2.30 21.69
C LEU A 119 2.22 1.46 22.74
N PRO A 120 2.37 1.94 23.98
CA PRO A 120 3.10 1.21 25.01
C PRO A 120 2.45 -0.14 25.32
N PRO A 121 3.23 -1.21 25.55
CA PRO A 121 2.67 -2.47 26.02
C PRO A 121 1.99 -2.26 27.38
N LYS A 122 0.78 -2.78 27.54
CA LYS A 122 0.03 -2.70 28.81
C LYS A 122 -0.77 -3.97 29.06
N LYS A 123 -1.27 -4.12 30.29
CA LYS A 123 -2.21 -5.17 30.67
C LYS A 123 -3.64 -4.66 30.54
N CYS A 124 -4.56 -5.56 30.19
CA CYS A 124 -6.00 -5.29 30.18
C CYS A 124 -6.46 -4.92 31.60
N PRO A 125 -7.17 -3.79 31.78
CA PRO A 125 -7.65 -3.38 33.10
C PRO A 125 -8.77 -4.26 33.68
N PHE A 126 -9.38 -5.11 32.86
CA PHE A 126 -10.50 -5.97 33.26
C PHE A 126 -10.08 -7.40 33.63
N CYS A 127 -9.12 -7.99 32.90
CA CYS A 127 -8.72 -9.39 33.11
C CYS A 127 -7.22 -9.56 33.43
N GLY A 128 -6.42 -8.50 33.36
CA GLY A 128 -4.98 -8.52 33.68
C GLY A 128 -4.07 -9.20 32.64
N ARG A 129 -4.62 -9.75 31.55
CA ARG A 129 -3.85 -10.33 30.44
C ARG A 129 -3.25 -9.25 29.54
N GLU A 130 -2.29 -9.61 28.70
CA GLU A 130 -1.73 -8.68 27.73
C GLU A 130 -2.80 -8.20 26.74
N ILE A 131 -2.80 -6.90 26.44
CA ILE A 131 -3.73 -6.32 25.48
C ILE A 131 -2.97 -5.98 24.20
N LEU A 132 -3.57 -6.28 23.04
CA LEU A 132 -2.96 -6.03 21.75
C LEU A 132 -3.18 -4.57 21.36
N ALA A 133 -2.18 -3.96 20.73
CA ALA A 133 -2.26 -2.62 20.18
C ALA A 133 -2.13 -2.68 18.66
N ASP A 134 -3.02 -1.98 17.94
CA ASP A 134 -3.05 -1.99 16.49
C ASP A 134 -3.71 -0.70 15.92
N GLY A 135 -3.66 -0.54 14.60
CA GLY A 135 -4.31 0.56 13.86
C GLY A 135 -3.31 1.58 13.30
N PHE A 136 -3.51 1.91 12.02
CA PHE A 136 -2.75 2.92 11.26
C PHE A 136 -3.59 4.16 10.92
N ASN A 137 -4.79 4.26 11.50
CA ASN A 137 -5.68 5.42 11.43
C ASN A 137 -6.04 5.85 9.99
N VAL A 138 -6.39 4.90 9.11
CA VAL A 138 -6.83 5.22 7.75
C VAL A 138 -8.36 5.13 7.66
N SER A 139 -9.00 6.29 7.48
CA SER A 139 -10.45 6.38 7.31
C SER A 139 -10.92 5.68 6.02
N ALA A 140 -12.14 5.12 6.03
CA ALA A 140 -12.69 4.41 4.87
C ALA A 140 -12.74 5.31 3.62
N GLU A 141 -13.05 6.59 3.81
CA GLU A 141 -13.12 7.61 2.78
C GLU A 141 -11.79 7.85 2.07
N CYS A 142 -10.67 7.59 2.75
CA CYS A 142 -9.33 7.70 2.18
C CYS A 142 -8.95 6.49 1.32
N ALA A 143 -9.54 5.32 1.62
CA ALA A 143 -9.24 4.06 0.93
C ALA A 143 -10.05 3.89 -0.36
N TRP A 144 -11.33 4.26 -0.32
CA TRP A 144 -12.25 4.07 -1.44
C TRP A 144 -12.20 5.25 -2.43
N PRO A 145 -12.42 5.03 -3.74
CA PRO A 145 -12.42 6.10 -4.73
C PRO A 145 -13.68 6.98 -4.64
N ILE A 146 -13.55 8.29 -4.93
CA ILE A 146 -14.68 9.25 -4.91
C ILE A 146 -15.71 8.88 -5.99
N THR A 147 -15.24 8.46 -7.16
CA THR A 147 -16.07 7.97 -8.26
C THR A 147 -15.70 6.54 -8.60
N TYR A 148 -16.69 5.65 -8.59
CA TYR A 148 -16.50 4.23 -8.90
C TYR A 148 -16.21 3.96 -10.39
N ASN A 149 -16.37 4.97 -11.26
CA ASN A 149 -16.28 4.82 -12.71
C ASN A 149 -14.84 4.83 -13.26
N ARG A 150 -13.83 5.05 -12.41
CA ARG A 150 -12.39 5.09 -12.78
C ARG A 150 -11.52 4.22 -11.88
N ALA A 151 -12.09 3.18 -11.28
CA ALA A 151 -11.31 2.34 -10.40
C ALA A 151 -10.35 1.47 -11.23
N SER A 152 -9.06 1.82 -11.22
CA SER A 152 -7.99 0.87 -11.53
C SER A 152 -8.09 -0.26 -10.50
N GLY A 153 -8.00 -1.52 -10.94
CA GLY A 153 -8.11 -2.69 -10.05
C GLY A 153 -7.10 -2.69 -8.88
N ILE A 154 -7.11 -3.74 -8.06
CA ILE A 154 -6.19 -3.82 -6.91
C ILE A 154 -4.77 -4.14 -7.42
N GLU A 155 -3.87 -3.16 -7.34
CA GLU A 155 -2.45 -3.39 -7.59
C GLU A 155 -1.83 -4.17 -6.44
N CYS A 156 -1.03 -5.18 -6.76
CA CYS A 156 -0.29 -5.95 -5.76
C CYS A 156 1.21 -5.91 -6.04
N MET A 157 2.01 -5.82 -4.97
CA MET A 157 3.43 -6.10 -4.98
C MET A 157 3.65 -7.55 -4.57
N VAL A 158 4.48 -8.27 -5.32
CA VAL A 158 4.76 -9.70 -5.12
C VAL A 158 6.25 -9.98 -5.23
N ASN A 159 6.69 -11.11 -4.69
CA ASN A 159 8.00 -11.68 -5.04
C ASN A 159 7.94 -12.34 -6.43
N SER A 160 9.07 -12.35 -7.14
CA SER A 160 9.20 -12.81 -8.54
C SER A 160 8.70 -14.25 -8.76
N GLU A 161 8.95 -15.14 -7.81
CA GLU A 161 8.53 -16.54 -7.90
C GLU A 161 7.00 -16.75 -7.79
N PHE A 162 6.22 -15.70 -7.49
CA PHE A 162 4.78 -15.81 -7.30
C PHE A 162 3.98 -15.84 -8.62
N PHE A 163 4.54 -15.38 -9.74
CA PHE A 163 3.83 -15.30 -11.02
C PHE A 163 3.16 -16.61 -11.46
N PRO A 164 3.84 -17.78 -11.47
CA PRO A 164 3.19 -19.04 -11.85
C PRO A 164 2.00 -19.42 -10.97
N PHE A 165 2.08 -19.15 -9.67
CA PHE A 165 0.97 -19.37 -8.72
C PHE A 165 -0.20 -18.44 -9.03
N ALA A 166 0.08 -17.15 -9.27
CA ALA A 166 -0.92 -16.18 -9.67
C ALA A 166 -1.61 -16.57 -10.98
N LYS A 167 -0.86 -17.02 -12.01
CA LYS A 167 -1.43 -17.50 -13.27
C LYS A 167 -2.43 -18.64 -13.03
N LYS A 168 -2.06 -19.62 -12.21
CA LYS A 168 -2.94 -20.76 -11.87
C LYS A 168 -4.19 -20.31 -11.13
N VAL A 169 -4.09 -19.33 -10.23
CA VAL A 169 -5.26 -18.73 -9.57
C VAL A 169 -6.20 -18.10 -10.59
N LEU A 170 -5.67 -17.30 -11.52
CA LEU A 170 -6.47 -16.63 -12.54
C LEU A 170 -7.11 -17.63 -13.52
N GLN A 171 -6.39 -18.67 -13.95
CA GLN A 171 -6.94 -19.76 -14.78
C GLN A 171 -8.09 -20.49 -14.09
N ASN A 172 -8.01 -20.69 -12.76
CA ASN A 172 -9.11 -21.31 -12.02
C ASN A 172 -10.32 -20.38 -11.84
N LEU A 173 -10.12 -19.06 -11.85
CA LEU A 173 -11.20 -18.08 -11.76
C LEU A 173 -11.86 -17.84 -13.12
N TYR A 174 -11.10 -17.94 -14.21
CA TYR A 174 -11.54 -17.72 -15.58
C TYR A 174 -11.10 -18.89 -16.47
N PRO A 175 -11.73 -20.07 -16.35
CA PRO A 175 -11.27 -21.30 -17.02
C PRO A 175 -11.39 -21.26 -18.55
N ASP A 176 -12.34 -20.49 -19.08
CA ASP A 176 -12.57 -20.36 -20.53
C ASP A 176 -11.77 -19.19 -21.17
N SER A 177 -10.97 -18.49 -20.37
CA SER A 177 -10.18 -17.32 -20.79
C SER A 177 -8.70 -17.65 -20.93
N GLU A 178 -8.05 -17.07 -21.94
CA GLU A 178 -6.60 -17.06 -21.99
C GLU A 178 -6.02 -16.04 -20.99
N ILE A 179 -5.02 -16.49 -20.21
CA ILE A 179 -4.29 -15.66 -19.25
C ILE A 179 -2.90 -15.35 -19.80
N VAL A 180 -2.70 -14.12 -20.25
CA VAL A 180 -1.49 -13.67 -20.96
C VAL A 180 -0.60 -12.84 -20.02
N PRO A 181 0.73 -13.04 -20.00
CA PRO A 181 1.63 -12.15 -19.27
C PRO A 181 1.45 -10.70 -19.70
N TRP A 182 1.43 -9.77 -18.75
CA TRP A 182 1.41 -8.34 -19.06
C TRP A 182 2.82 -7.76 -18.91
N GLY A 183 3.40 -7.31 -20.02
CA GLY A 183 4.68 -6.61 -20.04
C GLY A 183 4.56 -5.14 -19.63
N ARG A 184 5.52 -4.65 -18.87
CA ARG A 184 5.66 -3.23 -18.51
C ARG A 184 7.09 -2.78 -18.72
N SER A 185 7.25 -1.60 -19.32
CA SER A 185 8.56 -0.98 -19.51
C SER A 185 9.00 -0.31 -18.22
N TYR A 186 10.27 -0.52 -17.90
CA TYR A 186 10.96 0.18 -16.82
C TYR A 186 12.01 1.09 -17.46
N ALA A 187 11.89 2.40 -17.25
CA ALA A 187 12.91 3.33 -17.70
C ALA A 187 14.17 3.13 -16.84
N ASN A 188 15.23 2.56 -17.42
CA ASN A 188 16.56 2.65 -16.83
C ASN A 188 17.14 4.03 -17.17
N ALA A 189 17.63 4.75 -16.16
CA ALA A 189 18.49 5.89 -16.36
C ALA A 189 19.81 5.40 -16.97
N GLY A 190 19.97 5.50 -18.29
CA GLY A 190 21.27 5.33 -18.93
C GLY A 190 21.30 4.66 -20.30
N ASP A 191 20.28 3.89 -20.71
CA ASP A 191 20.30 3.23 -22.02
C ASP A 191 18.94 3.33 -22.71
N SER A 192 18.86 4.27 -23.67
CA SER A 192 17.65 4.58 -24.42
C SER A 192 17.39 3.64 -25.60
N THR A 193 18.18 2.58 -25.75
CA THR A 193 18.17 1.74 -26.96
C THR A 193 17.49 0.38 -26.80
N LEU A 194 17.23 -0.09 -25.57
CA LEU A 194 16.53 -1.36 -25.30
C LEU A 194 15.29 -1.13 -24.41
N LEU A 195 14.11 -1.45 -24.95
CA LEU A 195 12.87 -1.56 -24.18
C LEU A 195 12.98 -2.80 -23.28
N ASN A 196 13.42 -2.58 -22.03
CA ASN A 196 13.45 -3.61 -20.99
C ASN A 196 12.02 -3.86 -20.47
N ILE A 197 11.30 -4.75 -21.16
CA ILE A 197 9.93 -5.15 -20.82
C ILE A 197 9.99 -6.32 -19.83
N ARG A 198 9.57 -6.06 -18.60
CA ARG A 198 9.44 -7.10 -17.57
C ARG A 198 7.99 -7.42 -17.31
N GLN A 199 7.73 -8.61 -16.81
CA GLN A 199 6.38 -8.99 -16.45
C GLN A 199 5.92 -8.15 -15.25
N GLY A 200 4.81 -7.42 -15.43
CA GLY A 200 4.18 -6.59 -14.42
C GLY A 200 2.77 -7.06 -14.03
N GLY A 201 2.36 -8.25 -14.46
CA GLY A 201 1.03 -8.78 -14.19
C GLY A 201 0.57 -9.81 -15.22
N TYR A 202 -0.76 -9.89 -15.33
CA TYR A 202 -1.46 -10.67 -16.35
C TYR A 202 -2.58 -9.84 -16.96
N VAL A 203 -2.94 -10.15 -18.20
CA VAL A 203 -4.18 -9.71 -18.83
C VAL A 203 -5.06 -10.95 -19.02
N ILE A 204 -6.32 -10.85 -18.58
CA ILE A 204 -7.34 -11.87 -18.77
C ILE A 204 -8.12 -11.50 -20.03
N LEU A 205 -8.08 -12.36 -21.05
CA LEU A 205 -8.80 -12.16 -22.30
C LEU A 205 -10.23 -12.71 -22.22
N PRO A 206 -11.21 -12.14 -22.94
CA PRO A 206 -12.54 -12.71 -23.02
C PRO A 206 -12.55 -14.17 -23.49
N PRO A 207 -13.54 -14.97 -23.08
CA PRO A 207 -13.66 -16.34 -23.56
C PRO A 207 -13.70 -16.43 -25.08
N GLY A 208 -12.95 -17.40 -25.62
CA GLY A 208 -12.82 -17.63 -27.07
C GLY A 208 -11.86 -16.67 -27.79
N ASN A 209 -11.35 -15.64 -27.10
CA ASN A 209 -10.28 -14.82 -27.64
C ASN A 209 -8.90 -15.39 -27.29
N THR A 210 -7.94 -15.13 -28.17
CA THR A 210 -6.53 -15.38 -27.92
C THR A 210 -5.73 -14.10 -28.05
N ILE A 211 -4.47 -14.12 -27.62
CA ILE A 211 -3.58 -12.96 -27.81
C ILE A 211 -3.47 -12.53 -29.28
N GLN A 212 -3.66 -13.45 -30.24
CA GLN A 212 -3.61 -13.17 -31.67
C GLN A 212 -4.76 -12.29 -32.17
N ASP A 213 -5.84 -12.15 -31.40
CA ASP A 213 -6.92 -11.20 -31.69
C ASP A 213 -6.53 -9.74 -31.34
N PHE A 214 -5.40 -9.55 -30.64
CA PHE A 214 -4.88 -8.27 -30.16
C PHE A 214 -3.47 -8.03 -30.69
N GLN A 215 -3.24 -8.21 -32.00
CA GLN A 215 -1.89 -8.17 -32.62
C GLN A 215 -1.09 -6.91 -32.30
N ASP A 216 -1.77 -5.74 -32.28
CA ASP A 216 -1.14 -4.45 -31.97
C ASP A 216 -0.64 -4.34 -30.52
N MET A 217 -1.08 -5.25 -29.65
CA MET A 217 -0.74 -5.30 -28.22
C MET A 217 0.33 -6.35 -27.91
N ILE A 218 0.82 -7.08 -28.92
CA ILE A 218 1.80 -8.15 -28.73
C ILE A 218 3.21 -7.56 -28.63
N SER A 219 3.92 -7.94 -27.57
CA SER A 219 5.36 -7.69 -27.42
C SER A 219 6.06 -8.89 -26.76
N TYR A 220 7.33 -8.72 -26.42
CA TYR A 220 8.15 -9.77 -25.81
C TYR A 220 8.76 -9.28 -24.50
N LEU A 221 8.69 -10.13 -23.47
CA LEU A 221 9.41 -9.93 -22.23
C LEU A 221 10.92 -10.06 -22.45
N GLU A 222 11.72 -9.60 -21.49
CA GLU A 222 13.18 -9.85 -21.45
C GLU A 222 13.53 -11.35 -21.55
N SER A 223 12.65 -12.25 -21.09
CA SER A 223 12.82 -13.70 -21.22
C SER A 223 12.63 -14.23 -22.65
N GLY A 224 12.13 -13.41 -23.57
CA GLY A 224 11.69 -13.81 -24.90
C GLY A 224 10.25 -14.34 -24.96
N ASP A 225 9.55 -14.43 -23.82
CA ASP A 225 8.16 -14.87 -23.79
C ASP A 225 7.22 -13.80 -24.35
N ILE A 226 6.19 -14.23 -25.08
CA ILE A 226 5.14 -13.35 -25.60
C ILE A 226 4.37 -12.71 -24.42
N CYS A 227 4.10 -11.41 -24.53
CA CYS A 227 3.28 -10.68 -23.58
C CYS A 227 2.34 -9.69 -24.25
N PHE A 228 1.30 -9.33 -23.51
CA PHE A 228 0.46 -8.17 -23.80
C PHE A 228 1.20 -6.91 -23.33
N TYR A 229 1.27 -5.85 -24.11
CA TYR A 229 2.01 -4.64 -23.76
C TYR A 229 1.35 -3.38 -24.34
N ASP A 230 0.96 -2.47 -23.45
CA ASP A 230 0.64 -1.07 -23.74
C ASP A 230 0.58 -0.29 -22.42
N SER A 231 0.33 1.01 -22.48
CA SER A 231 -0.06 1.85 -21.36
C SER A 231 -1.34 1.34 -20.71
N LEU A 232 -1.45 1.57 -19.39
CA LEU A 232 -2.65 1.24 -18.63
C LEU A 232 -3.93 1.87 -19.22
N LEU A 233 -3.82 3.09 -19.74
CA LEU A 233 -4.98 3.81 -20.30
C LEU A 233 -5.52 3.14 -21.56
N GLU A 234 -4.65 2.62 -22.42
CA GLU A 234 -5.07 1.88 -23.61
C GLU A 234 -5.66 0.52 -23.22
N ILE A 235 -5.02 -0.20 -22.29
CA ILE A 235 -5.53 -1.51 -21.83
C ILE A 235 -6.93 -1.39 -21.22
N TYR A 236 -7.21 -0.34 -20.44
CA TYR A 236 -8.54 -0.13 -19.85
C TYR A 236 -9.63 0.21 -20.87
N GLN A 237 -9.29 0.58 -22.11
CA GLN A 237 -10.25 0.80 -23.21
C GLN A 237 -10.64 -0.51 -23.92
N LEU A 238 -9.85 -1.56 -23.75
CA LEU A 238 -10.07 -2.87 -24.35
C LEU A 238 -11.02 -3.72 -23.48
N PRO A 239 -11.73 -4.71 -24.07
CA PRO A 239 -12.62 -5.60 -23.32
C PRO A 239 -11.86 -6.67 -22.52
N VAL A 240 -10.71 -6.33 -21.93
CA VAL A 240 -9.84 -7.24 -21.17
C VAL A 240 -9.83 -6.86 -19.69
N LYS A 241 -9.33 -7.74 -18.82
CA LYS A 241 -9.12 -7.41 -17.40
C LYS A 241 -7.63 -7.47 -17.05
N PRO A 242 -6.98 -6.32 -16.79
CA PRO A 242 -5.62 -6.32 -16.27
C PRO A 242 -5.58 -6.69 -14.80
N VAL A 243 -4.63 -7.54 -14.41
CA VAL A 243 -4.28 -7.89 -13.03
C VAL A 243 -2.84 -7.45 -12.80
N LEU A 244 -2.65 -6.37 -12.03
CA LEU A 244 -1.36 -5.73 -11.87
C LEU A 244 -0.57 -6.34 -10.70
N LEU A 245 0.56 -6.97 -11.02
CA LEU A 245 1.47 -7.62 -10.07
C LEU A 245 2.88 -7.06 -10.27
N SER A 246 3.25 -6.08 -9.46
CA SER A 246 4.57 -5.44 -9.51
C SER A 246 5.59 -6.25 -8.69
N ILE A 247 6.75 -6.56 -9.27
CA ILE A 247 7.84 -7.24 -8.54
C ILE A 247 8.40 -6.29 -7.48
N SER A 248 8.72 -6.84 -6.31
CA SER A 248 9.48 -6.15 -5.28
C SER A 248 10.71 -6.94 -4.86
N ASP A 249 11.88 -6.35 -5.09
CA ASP A 249 13.16 -6.91 -4.65
C ASP A 249 13.21 -7.14 -3.14
N HIS A 250 12.56 -6.28 -2.36
CA HIS A 250 12.47 -6.44 -0.91
C HIS A 250 11.66 -7.70 -0.54
N LEU A 251 10.59 -8.01 -1.26
CA LEU A 251 9.81 -9.23 -1.02
C LEU A 251 10.58 -10.48 -1.45
N ASP A 252 11.31 -10.43 -2.57
CA ASP A 252 12.22 -11.51 -2.96
C ASP A 252 13.27 -11.77 -1.87
N ASN A 253 13.89 -10.71 -1.34
CA ASN A 253 14.90 -10.84 -0.29
C ASN A 253 14.29 -11.40 1.00
N LEU A 254 13.08 -11.00 1.38
CA LEU A 254 12.38 -11.56 2.54
C LEU A 254 12.11 -13.07 2.37
N ILE A 255 11.70 -13.51 1.19
CA ILE A 255 11.48 -14.94 0.91
C ILE A 255 12.78 -15.74 0.96
N GLN A 256 13.86 -15.20 0.41
CA GLN A 256 15.18 -15.84 0.49
C GLN A 256 15.67 -15.93 1.95
N LEU A 257 15.46 -14.88 2.74
CA LEU A 257 15.86 -14.85 4.16
C LEU A 257 15.01 -15.81 5.00
N GLN A 258 13.71 -15.88 4.75
CA GLN A 258 12.83 -16.87 5.36
C GLN A 258 13.33 -18.30 5.12
N ARG A 259 13.71 -18.63 3.87
CA ARG A 259 14.27 -19.95 3.54
C ARG A 259 15.61 -20.20 4.21
N ALA A 260 16.47 -19.20 4.25
CA ALA A 260 17.82 -19.33 4.78
C ALA A 260 17.84 -19.47 6.31
N THR A 261 16.91 -18.83 7.02
CA THR A 261 16.87 -18.78 8.48
C THR A 261 15.84 -19.70 9.11
N GLY A 262 14.83 -20.14 8.34
CA GLY A 262 13.70 -20.93 8.85
C GLY A 262 12.67 -20.14 9.64
N VAL A 263 12.82 -18.81 9.78
CA VAL A 263 11.84 -17.93 10.42
C VAL A 263 10.88 -17.44 9.35
N TYR A 264 9.57 -17.57 9.55
CA TYR A 264 8.60 -17.08 8.57
C TYR A 264 8.39 -15.57 8.72
N VAL A 265 8.28 -14.87 7.59
CA VAL A 265 8.07 -13.41 7.57
C VAL A 265 6.80 -13.02 8.32
N ASN A 266 5.75 -13.85 8.22
CA ASN A 266 4.45 -13.64 8.87
C ASN A 266 4.49 -13.91 10.39
N GLU A 267 5.58 -14.46 10.92
CA GLU A 267 5.80 -14.64 12.35
C GLU A 267 6.50 -13.42 12.98
N ILE A 268 7.07 -12.52 12.16
CA ILE A 268 7.70 -11.28 12.60
C ILE A 268 6.62 -10.20 12.76
N ASN A 269 6.13 -10.06 13.99
CA ASN A 269 4.98 -9.24 14.35
C ASN A 269 5.40 -7.94 15.05
N ASN A 270 4.43 -7.14 15.49
CA ASN A 270 4.69 -5.86 16.18
C ASN A 270 5.63 -6.03 17.39
N ARG A 271 5.64 -7.18 18.06
CA ARG A 271 6.54 -7.46 19.18
C ARG A 271 8.01 -7.42 18.75
N GLU A 272 8.36 -8.12 17.68
CA GLU A 272 9.71 -8.16 17.11
C GLU A 272 10.04 -6.80 16.47
N LEU A 273 9.10 -6.24 15.69
CA LEU A 273 9.29 -5.00 14.95
C LEU A 273 9.53 -3.78 15.85
N ARG A 274 8.96 -3.75 17.06
CA ARG A 274 9.21 -2.68 18.05
C ARG A 274 10.67 -2.58 18.49
N THR A 275 11.47 -3.62 18.30
CA THR A 275 12.91 -3.58 18.61
C THR A 275 13.72 -2.87 17.51
N ILE A 276 13.11 -2.64 16.35
CA ILE A 276 13.75 -1.96 15.22
C ILE A 276 13.58 -0.46 15.38
N THR A 277 14.72 0.22 15.54
CA THR A 277 14.84 1.69 15.62
C THR A 277 15.31 2.26 14.28
N CYS A 278 15.17 3.58 14.10
CA CYS A 278 15.75 4.30 12.97
C CYS A 278 17.26 3.99 12.81
N ASN A 279 18.02 3.97 13.90
CA ASN A 279 19.46 3.68 13.88
C ASN A 279 19.76 2.27 13.38
N THR A 280 19.04 1.25 13.87
CA THR A 280 19.24 -0.13 13.41
C THR A 280 18.83 -0.32 11.96
N LEU A 281 17.76 0.38 11.56
CA LEU A 281 17.27 0.38 10.18
C LEU A 281 18.33 1.00 9.26
N CYS A 282 18.86 2.19 9.56
CA CYS A 282 19.93 2.81 8.78
C CYS A 282 21.20 1.95 8.66
N LYS A 283 21.57 1.25 9.75
CA LYS A 283 22.73 0.33 9.77
C LYS A 283 22.58 -0.89 8.86
N ALA A 284 21.37 -1.33 8.55
CA ALA A 284 21.15 -2.46 7.66
C ALA A 284 21.54 -2.16 6.20
N THR A 285 21.70 -0.88 5.81
CA THR A 285 22.13 -0.44 4.47
C THR A 285 21.25 -0.93 3.30
N ILE A 286 19.97 -1.18 3.57
CA ILE A 286 18.98 -1.67 2.59
C ILE A 286 18.13 -0.56 1.94
N HIS A 287 18.45 0.69 2.25
CA HIS A 287 17.63 1.86 1.91
C HIS A 287 18.24 2.64 0.75
N SER A 288 17.42 3.45 0.09
CA SER A 288 17.94 4.44 -0.85
C SER A 288 18.80 5.48 -0.12
N LYS A 289 19.78 6.06 -0.83
CA LYS A 289 20.60 7.18 -0.29
C LYS A 289 19.74 8.34 0.18
N LYS A 290 18.64 8.63 -0.54
CA LYS A 290 17.66 9.67 -0.20
C LYS A 290 16.98 9.38 1.15
N MET A 291 16.50 8.16 1.37
CA MET A 291 15.88 7.76 2.64
C MET A 291 16.86 7.82 3.81
N LEU A 292 18.09 7.34 3.62
CA LEU A 292 19.14 7.44 4.65
C LEU A 292 19.41 8.90 5.04
N SER A 293 19.56 9.79 4.05
CA SER A 293 19.76 11.22 4.30
C SER A 293 18.63 11.81 5.14
N LEU A 294 17.38 11.56 4.75
CA LEU A 294 16.20 12.04 5.49
C LEU A 294 16.14 11.51 6.92
N PHE A 295 16.44 10.22 7.12
CA PHE A 295 16.44 9.61 8.44
C PHE A 295 17.56 10.10 9.34
N TYR A 296 18.74 10.42 8.79
CA TYR A 296 19.80 11.05 9.56
C TYR A 296 19.47 12.50 9.93
N THR A 297 18.88 13.27 9.01
CA THR A 297 18.48 14.67 9.26
C THR A 297 17.37 14.76 10.30
N ILE A 298 16.29 14.00 10.13
CA ILE A 298 15.09 14.13 10.98
C ILE A 298 15.20 13.28 12.26
N ASN A 299 16.01 12.22 12.23
CA ASN A 299 16.19 11.27 13.33
C ASN A 299 14.87 10.73 13.94
N PRO A 300 13.99 10.10 13.13
CA PRO A 300 12.72 9.53 13.58
C PRO A 300 12.82 8.67 14.86
N LYS A 301 11.88 8.83 15.79
CA LYS A 301 11.87 8.12 17.08
C LYS A 301 10.83 7.02 17.16
N THR A 302 9.71 7.21 16.48
CA THR A 302 8.58 6.28 16.45
C THR A 302 8.37 5.70 15.05
N TYR A 303 7.57 4.64 14.93
CA TYR A 303 7.10 4.18 13.63
C TYR A 303 6.22 5.22 12.95
N LYS A 304 5.40 5.99 13.69
CA LYS A 304 4.73 7.16 13.13
C LYS A 304 5.72 8.11 12.47
N ASP A 305 6.83 8.44 13.12
CA ASP A 305 7.85 9.33 12.53
C ASP A 305 8.47 8.69 11.28
N LEU A 306 8.89 7.43 11.36
CA LEU A 306 9.49 6.71 10.23
C LEU A 306 8.57 6.69 9.01
N ILE A 307 7.29 6.37 9.24
CA ILE A 307 6.25 6.31 8.21
C ILE A 307 5.85 7.70 7.71
N SER A 308 5.97 8.74 8.54
CA SER A 308 5.70 10.11 8.11
C SER A 308 6.84 10.65 7.26
N VAL A 309 8.09 10.27 7.54
CA VAL A 309 9.25 10.75 6.78
C VAL A 309 9.47 9.97 5.48
N SER A 310 9.16 8.66 5.46
CA SER A 310 9.35 7.84 4.25
C SER A 310 8.65 8.36 2.97
N PRO A 311 7.43 8.95 3.03
CA PRO A 311 6.78 9.56 1.89
C PRO A 311 7.63 10.62 1.19
N CYS A 312 8.51 11.34 1.90
CA CYS A 312 9.37 12.36 1.29
C CYS A 312 10.29 11.79 0.20
N CYS A 313 10.57 10.47 0.22
CA CYS A 313 11.28 9.81 -0.87
C CYS A 313 10.48 9.81 -2.19
N HIS A 314 9.15 9.77 -2.10
CA HIS A 314 8.21 9.48 -3.19
C HIS A 314 7.28 10.66 -3.55
N SER A 315 7.02 11.55 -2.60
CA SER A 315 6.26 12.79 -2.78
C SER A 315 7.07 13.81 -3.59
N THR A 316 6.36 14.70 -4.28
CA THR A 316 6.96 15.79 -5.04
C THR A 316 6.67 17.11 -4.35
N PHE A 317 7.71 17.85 -4.00
CA PHE A 317 7.63 19.18 -3.41
C PHE A 317 7.91 20.25 -4.47
N ILE A 318 7.43 21.48 -4.25
CA ILE A 318 7.70 22.63 -5.14
C ILE A 318 9.19 23.01 -5.20
N PHE A 319 9.95 22.60 -4.19
CA PHE A 319 11.39 22.82 -4.05
C PHE A 319 12.19 21.53 -4.32
N ASN A 320 11.61 20.57 -5.04
CA ASN A 320 12.42 19.48 -5.57
C ASN A 320 13.42 20.03 -6.59
N ILE A 321 14.66 19.56 -6.51
CA ILE A 321 15.70 19.87 -7.47
C ILE A 321 15.30 19.25 -8.81
N PRO A 322 15.33 20.00 -9.92
CA PRO A 322 14.98 19.51 -11.25
C PRO A 322 16.13 18.67 -11.83
N ASP A 323 16.38 17.51 -11.22
CA ASP A 323 17.28 16.47 -11.70
C ASP A 323 16.52 15.15 -11.94
N GLU A 324 17.18 14.16 -12.56
CA GLU A 324 16.57 12.84 -12.82
C GLU A 324 16.13 12.12 -11.53
N SER A 325 16.74 12.47 -10.39
CA SER A 325 16.46 11.85 -9.09
C SER A 325 15.33 12.51 -8.31
N ARG A 326 14.85 13.69 -8.75
CA ARG A 326 13.94 14.58 -8.01
C ARG A 326 14.37 14.68 -6.55
N SER A 327 15.63 15.03 -6.35
CA SER A 327 16.18 15.23 -5.01
C SER A 327 15.45 16.37 -4.30
N ILE A 328 15.32 16.27 -2.98
CA ILE A 328 14.71 17.33 -2.18
C ILE A 328 15.77 18.39 -1.90
N ASP A 329 15.44 19.67 -2.08
CA ASP A 329 16.22 20.75 -1.48
C ASP A 329 16.06 20.67 0.05
N MET A 330 17.11 20.24 0.73
CA MET A 330 17.07 20.01 2.17
C MET A 330 16.98 21.31 2.98
N GLU A 331 17.46 22.45 2.45
CA GLU A 331 17.34 23.73 3.14
C GLU A 331 15.88 24.21 3.13
N GLU A 332 15.23 24.15 1.98
CA GLU A 332 13.80 24.48 1.86
C GLU A 332 12.92 23.49 2.64
N PHE A 333 13.29 22.21 2.65
CA PHE A 333 12.59 21.22 3.46
C PHE A 333 12.71 21.52 4.96
N GLU A 334 13.90 21.87 5.45
CA GLU A 334 14.09 22.29 6.86
C GLU A 334 13.32 23.58 7.19
N LYS A 335 13.22 24.53 6.25
CA LYS A 335 12.37 25.73 6.38
C LYS A 335 10.89 25.34 6.50
N MET A 336 10.41 24.43 5.66
CA MET A 336 9.04 23.91 5.75
C MET A 336 8.77 23.29 7.12
N LEU A 337 9.64 22.37 7.57
CA LEU A 337 9.51 21.71 8.88
C LEU A 337 9.55 22.70 10.05
N SER A 338 10.27 23.80 9.91
CA SER A 338 10.42 24.83 10.94
C SER A 338 9.32 25.89 10.93
N SER A 339 8.46 25.92 9.91
CA SER A 339 7.34 26.86 9.82
C SER A 339 6.29 26.62 10.91
N GLU A 340 5.66 27.68 11.40
CA GLU A 340 4.61 27.56 12.43
C GLU A 340 3.42 26.75 11.95
N SER A 341 3.05 26.89 10.68
CA SER A 341 1.95 26.16 10.05
C SER A 341 2.25 24.66 9.97
N PHE A 342 3.48 24.25 9.65
CA PHE A 342 3.85 22.84 9.63
C PHE A 342 3.99 22.25 11.04
N LYS A 343 4.54 23.00 12.01
CA LYS A 343 4.58 22.55 13.42
C LYS A 343 3.17 22.31 13.97
N LYS A 344 2.21 23.14 13.57
CA LYS A 344 0.79 22.99 13.93
C LYS A 344 0.14 21.81 13.21
N TYR A 345 0.43 21.63 11.93
CA TYR A 345 -0.14 20.58 11.08
C TYR A 345 0.93 19.81 10.31
N PRO A 346 1.66 18.88 10.96
CA PRO A 346 2.75 18.11 10.35
C PRO A 346 2.23 17.07 9.37
N CYS A 347 1.82 17.53 8.18
CA CYS A 347 1.26 16.69 7.14
C CYS A 347 2.37 16.19 6.21
N PHE A 348 2.60 14.88 6.20
CA PHE A 348 3.54 14.23 5.30
C PHE A 348 2.87 13.29 4.30
N THR A 349 1.68 12.82 4.65
CA THR A 349 0.84 11.94 3.85
C THR A 349 -0.47 12.64 3.54
N ARG A 350 -1.13 12.20 2.48
CA ARG A 350 -2.44 12.73 2.09
C ARG A 350 -3.50 12.48 3.19
N GLU A 351 -3.36 11.40 3.97
CA GLU A 351 -4.25 11.11 5.10
C GLU A 351 -4.02 12.04 6.30
N ASP A 352 -2.83 12.61 6.48
CA ASP A 352 -2.60 13.59 7.57
C ASP A 352 -3.46 14.85 7.36
N PHE A 353 -3.57 15.33 6.11
CA PHE A 353 -4.47 16.44 5.77
C PHE A 353 -5.93 16.10 6.09
N PHE A 354 -6.36 14.87 5.77
CA PHE A 354 -7.71 14.42 6.10
C PHE A 354 -7.93 14.44 7.60
N ASP A 355 -7.02 13.85 8.38
CA ASP A 355 -7.13 13.76 9.83
C ASP A 355 -7.24 15.17 10.48
N TYR A 356 -6.34 16.10 10.12
CA TYR A 356 -6.38 17.48 10.65
C TYR A 356 -7.61 18.28 10.20
N MET A 357 -8.14 18.03 8.99
CA MET A 357 -9.41 18.62 8.57
C MET A 357 -10.58 18.13 9.42
N ILE A 358 -10.63 16.82 9.73
CA ILE A 358 -11.68 16.27 10.60
C ILE A 358 -11.57 16.83 12.02
N GLU A 359 -10.35 16.95 12.56
CA GLU A 359 -10.11 17.55 13.88
C GLU A 359 -10.52 19.04 13.92
N ALA A 360 -10.35 19.76 12.82
CA ALA A 360 -10.81 21.15 12.67
C ALA A 360 -12.33 21.28 12.41
N GLY A 361 -13.09 20.17 12.38
CA GLY A 361 -14.54 20.18 12.18
C GLY A 361 -14.99 20.30 10.72
N VAL A 362 -14.08 20.10 9.76
CA VAL A 362 -14.43 20.08 8.33
C VAL A 362 -15.29 18.85 8.03
N GLU A 363 -16.36 19.05 7.26
CA GLU A 363 -17.27 17.97 6.89
C GLU A 363 -16.53 16.87 6.09
N ARG A 364 -16.80 15.60 6.40
CA ARG A 364 -16.04 14.45 5.87
C ARG A 364 -16.02 14.40 4.34
N SER A 365 -17.12 14.74 3.67
CA SER A 365 -17.19 14.76 2.21
C SER A 365 -16.32 15.86 1.60
N ILE A 366 -16.28 17.04 2.22
CA ILE A 366 -15.39 18.14 1.85
C ILE A 366 -13.94 17.72 2.07
N ALA A 367 -13.59 17.27 3.28
CA ALA A 367 -12.23 16.84 3.62
C ALA A 367 -11.71 15.76 2.66
N ARG A 368 -12.58 14.80 2.29
CA ARG A 368 -12.28 13.75 1.31
C ARG A 368 -11.90 14.31 -0.06
N ASN A 369 -12.67 15.26 -0.57
CA ASN A 369 -12.39 15.89 -1.86
C ASN A 369 -11.12 16.77 -1.79
N THR A 370 -10.98 17.54 -0.71
CA THR A 370 -9.84 18.44 -0.48
C THR A 370 -8.52 17.67 -0.46
N TYR A 371 -8.40 16.59 0.32
CA TYR A 371 -7.11 15.87 0.41
C TYR A 371 -6.71 15.24 -0.93
N ASP A 372 -7.67 14.76 -1.74
CA ASP A 372 -7.40 14.20 -3.07
C ASP A 372 -6.93 15.26 -4.06
N GLN A 373 -7.46 16.49 -3.96
CA GLN A 373 -6.98 17.65 -4.73
C GLN A 373 -5.57 18.07 -4.31
N ILE A 374 -5.31 18.16 -3.00
CA ILE A 374 -3.96 18.49 -2.47
C ILE A 374 -2.94 17.46 -2.97
N ARG A 375 -3.26 16.16 -2.87
CA ARG A 375 -2.43 15.07 -3.39
C ARG A 375 -2.09 15.21 -4.87
N LYS A 376 -2.91 15.89 -5.67
CA LYS A 376 -2.73 16.10 -7.11
C LYS A 376 -2.08 17.44 -7.44
N GLY A 377 -1.56 18.15 -6.43
CA GLY A 377 -0.84 19.42 -6.62
C GLY A 377 -1.76 20.61 -6.92
N TYR A 378 -3.06 20.53 -6.59
CA TYR A 378 -3.99 21.61 -6.92
C TYR A 378 -3.64 22.91 -6.19
N ALA A 379 -3.03 22.80 -4.99
CA ALA A 379 -2.57 23.93 -4.19
C ALA A 379 -1.47 24.78 -4.88
N VAL A 380 -0.78 24.22 -5.88
CA VAL A 380 0.36 24.84 -6.56
C VAL A 380 0.14 24.95 -8.08
N SER A 381 -1.08 24.66 -8.53
CA SER A 381 -1.46 24.66 -9.95
C SER A 381 -1.96 26.02 -10.42
N ASN A 382 -1.86 26.28 -11.74
CA ASN A 382 -2.23 27.58 -12.32
C ASN A 382 -3.73 27.92 -12.16
N ASN A 383 -3.97 28.94 -11.32
CA ASN A 383 -5.19 29.71 -11.03
C ASN A 383 -6.48 28.94 -10.69
N LYS A 384 -7.12 28.23 -11.63
CA LYS A 384 -8.51 27.77 -11.42
C LYS A 384 -8.64 26.72 -10.33
N HIS A 385 -7.77 25.71 -10.33
CA HIS A 385 -7.78 24.64 -9.34
C HIS A 385 -7.33 25.13 -7.95
N GLN A 386 -6.31 25.99 -7.88
CA GLN A 386 -5.85 26.57 -6.62
C GLN A 386 -6.93 27.45 -5.98
N ALA A 387 -7.54 28.35 -6.75
CA ALA A 387 -8.61 29.21 -6.26
C ALA A 387 -9.82 28.38 -5.75
N GLN A 388 -10.18 27.31 -6.47
CA GLN A 388 -11.21 26.38 -6.02
C GLN A 388 -10.84 25.70 -4.70
N LEU A 389 -9.64 25.14 -4.60
CA LEU A 389 -9.16 24.48 -3.39
C LEU A 389 -9.17 25.44 -2.19
N PHE A 390 -8.60 26.64 -2.34
CA PHE A 390 -8.48 27.59 -1.23
C PHE A 390 -9.80 28.28 -0.85
N SER A 391 -10.84 28.16 -1.67
CA SER A 391 -12.21 28.55 -1.29
C SER A 391 -12.90 27.55 -0.35
N LEU A 392 -12.36 26.33 -0.21
CA LEU A 392 -12.94 25.30 0.65
C LEU A 392 -12.74 25.64 2.14
N PRO A 393 -13.68 25.27 3.01
CA PRO A 393 -13.66 25.64 4.42
C PRO A 393 -12.72 24.72 5.23
N PHE A 394 -11.40 24.92 5.11
CA PHE A 394 -10.40 24.28 5.96
C PHE A 394 -9.34 25.30 6.43
N PRO A 395 -8.60 25.02 7.52
CA PRO A 395 -7.72 26.00 8.17
C PRO A 395 -6.70 26.65 7.21
N GLU A 396 -6.46 27.95 7.36
CA GLU A 396 -5.49 28.69 6.52
C GLU A 396 -4.07 28.15 6.67
N GLU A 397 -3.66 27.80 7.89
CA GLU A 397 -2.32 27.23 8.10
C GLU A 397 -2.18 25.86 7.42
N LEU A 398 -3.28 25.11 7.27
CA LEU A 398 -3.29 23.85 6.52
C LEU A 398 -3.21 24.08 5.00
N LYS A 399 -3.73 25.21 4.49
CA LYS A 399 -3.54 25.64 3.09
C LYS A 399 -2.09 26.00 2.81
N GLU A 400 -1.43 26.68 3.74
CA GLU A 400 0.00 26.99 3.66
C GLU A 400 0.83 25.71 3.61
N VAL A 401 0.53 24.72 4.44
CA VAL A 401 1.20 23.41 4.39
C VAL A 401 0.94 22.72 3.04
N ALA A 402 -0.30 22.75 2.54
CA ALA A 402 -0.66 22.16 1.25
C ALA A 402 0.11 22.78 0.06
N ALA A 403 0.47 24.06 0.14
CA ALA A 403 1.20 24.78 -0.90
C ALA A 403 2.66 24.32 -1.10
N ASN A 404 3.16 23.39 -0.27
CA ASN A 404 4.49 22.80 -0.44
C ASN A 404 4.50 21.58 -1.36
N TYR A 405 3.33 21.05 -1.75
CA TYR A 405 3.21 19.73 -2.38
C TYR A 405 2.65 19.80 -3.81
N GLU A 406 3.39 19.22 -4.76
CA GLU A 406 2.89 18.88 -6.10
C GLU A 406 2.25 17.49 -6.13
N TYR A 407 2.72 16.59 -5.27
CA TYR A 407 2.13 15.26 -5.11
C TYR A 407 2.37 14.68 -3.72
N LEU A 408 1.35 14.04 -3.13
CA LEU A 408 1.43 13.37 -1.82
C LEU A 408 1.19 11.87 -1.91
N PHE A 409 2.06 11.13 -1.22
CA PHE A 409 1.98 9.68 -1.11
C PHE A 409 0.95 9.21 -0.06
N PRO A 410 0.30 8.04 -0.27
CA PRO A 410 -0.60 7.42 0.71
C PRO A 410 0.14 6.80 1.90
N ARG A 411 -0.36 7.07 3.12
CA ARG A 411 0.16 6.56 4.40
C ARG A 411 0.33 5.05 4.42
N MET A 412 -0.65 4.30 3.92
CA MET A 412 -0.64 2.83 4.03
C MET A 412 0.48 2.18 3.23
N VAL A 413 0.85 2.77 2.09
CA VAL A 413 1.97 2.28 1.28
C VAL A 413 3.29 2.55 1.98
N CYS A 414 3.45 3.73 2.59
CA CYS A 414 4.61 4.07 3.42
C CYS A 414 4.74 3.15 4.64
N ALA A 415 3.61 2.84 5.29
CA ALA A 415 3.59 1.92 6.42
C ALA A 415 4.02 0.50 6.02
N LEU A 416 3.56 -0.01 4.87
CA LEU A 416 3.99 -1.31 4.34
C LEU A 416 5.48 -1.32 3.96
N GLU A 417 5.99 -0.24 3.37
CA GLU A 417 7.42 -0.08 3.06
C GLU A 417 8.27 -0.14 4.33
N ILE A 418 7.93 0.65 5.35
CA ILE A 418 8.67 0.65 6.63
C ILE A 418 8.58 -0.70 7.33
N GLN A 419 7.42 -1.38 7.34
CA GLN A 419 7.33 -2.73 7.89
C GLN A 419 8.20 -3.73 7.13
N THR A 420 8.23 -3.65 5.79
CA THR A 420 9.06 -4.53 4.96
C THR A 420 10.54 -4.33 5.29
N LEU A 421 10.99 -3.08 5.38
CA LEU A 421 12.35 -2.71 5.74
C LEU A 421 12.70 -3.12 7.18
N ALA A 422 11.75 -2.98 8.11
CA ALA A 422 11.94 -3.42 9.49
C ALA A 422 12.07 -4.94 9.59
N ARG A 423 11.29 -5.72 8.84
CA ARG A 423 11.44 -7.18 8.77
C ARG A 423 12.79 -7.60 8.18
N LEU A 424 13.25 -6.94 7.11
CA LEU A 424 14.59 -7.16 6.56
C LEU A 424 15.68 -6.85 7.60
N THR A 425 15.53 -5.75 8.34
CA THR A 425 16.45 -5.35 9.41
C THR A 425 16.45 -6.38 10.55
N TYR A 426 15.30 -6.94 10.91
CA TYR A 426 15.19 -8.01 11.90
C TYR A 426 15.97 -9.25 11.47
N TYR A 427 15.86 -9.68 10.21
CA TYR A 427 16.68 -10.77 9.67
C TYR A 427 18.18 -10.48 9.77
N ALA A 428 18.60 -9.24 9.50
CA ALA A 428 20.00 -8.83 9.65
C ALA A 428 20.51 -8.98 11.10
N GLN A 429 19.62 -8.80 12.09
CA GLN A 429 19.96 -8.96 13.52
C GLN A 429 20.06 -10.43 13.94
N ILE A 430 19.16 -11.29 13.44
CA ILE A 430 19.14 -12.71 13.84
C ILE A 430 20.15 -13.58 13.06
N ASP A 431 20.41 -13.27 11.78
CA ASP A 431 21.43 -13.94 10.98
C ASP A 431 22.06 -12.99 9.95
N HIS A 432 23.06 -12.24 10.41
CA HIS A 432 23.82 -11.32 9.56
C HIS A 432 24.53 -12.00 8.39
N ARG A 433 24.92 -13.28 8.52
CA ARG A 433 25.65 -14.00 7.46
C ARG A 433 24.71 -14.36 6.31
N ALA A 434 23.54 -14.90 6.62
CA ALA A 434 22.50 -15.15 5.62
C ALA A 434 22.06 -13.84 4.95
N PHE A 435 21.84 -12.80 5.75
CA PHE A 435 21.52 -11.46 5.26
C PHE A 435 22.53 -10.92 4.26
N THR A 436 23.81 -10.88 4.64
CA THR A 436 24.87 -10.36 3.76
C THR A 436 24.99 -11.17 2.48
N ARG A 437 24.87 -12.50 2.56
CA ARG A 437 24.95 -13.38 1.39
C ARG A 437 23.88 -13.04 0.34
N ILE A 438 22.63 -12.87 0.77
CA ILE A 438 21.48 -12.58 -0.11
C ILE A 438 21.60 -11.18 -0.73
N PHE A 439 22.05 -10.18 0.03
CA PHE A 439 22.19 -8.83 -0.49
C PHE A 439 23.46 -8.63 -1.35
N LEU A 440 24.53 -9.42 -1.14
CA LEU A 440 25.72 -9.38 -1.99
C LEU A 440 25.57 -10.17 -3.29
N SER A 441 24.80 -11.27 -3.30
CA SER A 441 24.60 -12.06 -4.53
C SER A 441 23.93 -11.26 -5.64
N LYS A 442 23.10 -10.25 -5.30
CA LYS A 442 22.46 -9.35 -6.27
C LYS A 442 23.37 -8.23 -6.81
N LYS A 443 24.57 -7.99 -6.27
CA LYS A 443 25.51 -7.00 -6.83
C LYS A 443 26.30 -7.52 -8.04
N HIS A 444 26.18 -8.81 -8.35
CA HIS A 444 26.94 -9.49 -9.41
C HIS A 444 26.06 -10.14 -10.49
N SER A 445 24.76 -9.87 -10.46
CA SER A 445 23.74 -10.29 -11.43
C SER A 445 23.10 -9.06 -12.03
#